data_AF-A0A1A2TV15-F1
#
_entry.id   AF-A0A1A2TV15-F1
#
_cell.length_a   1.000
_cell.length_b   1.000
_cell.length_c   1.000
_cell.angle_alpha   90.00
_cell.angle_beta   90.00
_cell.angle_gamma   90.00
#
_symmetry.space_group_name_H-M   'P 1'
#
loop_
_entity.id
_entity.type
_entity.pdbx_description
1 polymer ?
#
loop_
_entity_poly.entity_id
_entity_poly.type
_entity_poly.pdbx_seq_one_letter_code
_entity_poly.pdbx_strand_id
1 'polypeptide(L)'
;MGCTGAVVLSTFAPPASAEPDNYVTFLSPSRNISCEIDYQRRGIPDEAFCFSISPPQSVTMDAAGVLSRCSGEGCLANPPEGTPSLGYGNTAGAGPFSCRSETDGVTCTVTSGRGFTISNAGITAVG
;
A
#
# COMPACT_ATOMS: atom_id res chain seq x y z
N MET A 1 -18.39 42.28 -41.73
CA MET A 1 -18.58 40.87 -41.35
C MET A 1 -17.42 40.48 -40.43
N GLY A 2 -17.67 40.38 -39.12
CA GLY A 2 -16.65 40.17 -38.09
C GLY A 2 -16.66 38.74 -37.56
N CYS A 3 -15.46 38.19 -37.38
CA CYS A 3 -15.19 36.82 -36.95
C CYS A 3 -15.47 36.62 -35.46
N THR A 4 -16.13 35.52 -35.09
CA THR A 4 -16.07 35.00 -33.72
C THR A 4 -16.24 33.48 -33.72
N GLY A 5 -15.15 32.78 -33.98
CA GLY A 5 -14.99 31.36 -33.63
C GLY A 5 -14.33 31.28 -32.26
N ALA A 6 -15.08 30.89 -31.23
CA ALA A 6 -14.54 30.61 -29.91
C ALA A 6 -13.92 29.20 -29.91
N VAL A 7 -12.58 29.13 -29.85
CA VAL A 7 -11.87 27.87 -29.64
C VAL A 7 -11.73 27.67 -28.14
N VAL A 8 -12.50 26.73 -27.58
CA VAL A 8 -12.34 26.30 -26.18
C VAL A 8 -11.12 25.38 -26.07
N LEU A 9 -10.07 25.88 -25.44
CA LEU A 9 -8.89 25.09 -25.07
C LEU A 9 -9.24 24.23 -23.86
N SER A 10 -9.56 22.96 -24.07
CA SER A 10 -9.74 21.99 -22.99
C SER A 10 -8.37 21.55 -22.48
N THR A 11 -7.99 22.02 -21.30
CA THR A 11 -6.78 21.58 -20.59
C THR A 11 -6.95 20.13 -20.13
N PHE A 12 -6.33 19.19 -20.85
CA PHE A 12 -6.11 17.84 -20.32
C PHE A 12 -5.06 17.93 -19.22
N ALA A 13 -5.48 17.82 -17.96
CA ALA A 13 -4.56 17.54 -16.86
C ALA A 13 -4.04 16.11 -17.05
N PRO A 14 -2.72 15.86 -17.11
CA PRO A 14 -2.21 14.50 -17.04
C PRO A 14 -2.67 13.88 -15.72
N PRO A 15 -2.93 12.55 -15.68
CA PRO A 15 -3.07 11.90 -14.39
C PRO A 15 -1.80 12.22 -13.60
N ALA A 16 -1.95 12.66 -12.35
CA ALA A 16 -0.83 12.71 -11.43
C ALA A 16 -0.30 11.27 -11.34
N SER A 17 0.75 10.98 -12.11
CA SER A 17 1.64 9.89 -11.78
C SER A 17 2.13 10.24 -10.39
N ALA A 18 1.56 9.59 -9.38
CA ALA A 18 2.30 9.36 -8.15
C ALA A 18 3.61 8.77 -8.63
N GLU A 19 4.67 9.57 -8.61
CA GLU A 19 6.02 9.01 -8.60
C GLU A 19 5.96 7.89 -7.56
N PRO A 20 6.43 6.67 -7.85
CA PRO A 20 6.64 5.73 -6.78
C PRO A 20 7.73 6.37 -5.92
N ASP A 21 7.29 7.19 -4.96
CA ASP A 21 8.06 7.46 -3.78
C ASP A 21 8.52 6.08 -3.33
N ASN A 22 9.83 5.95 -3.19
CA ASN A 22 10.53 4.79 -2.66
C ASN A 22 10.06 4.38 -1.25
N TYR A 23 9.01 5.04 -0.77
CA TYR A 23 8.37 4.94 0.51
C TYR A 23 6.88 5.21 0.35
N VAL A 24 6.05 4.22 0.65
CA VAL A 24 4.59 4.36 0.61
C VAL A 24 4.04 3.94 1.96
N THR A 25 3.21 4.77 2.57
CA THR A 25 2.48 4.42 3.78
C THR A 25 0.99 4.68 3.60
N PHE A 26 0.15 3.78 4.11
CA PHE A 26 -1.29 3.98 4.10
C PHE A 26 -1.99 3.22 5.22
N LEU A 27 -3.15 3.74 5.59
CA LEU A 27 -4.14 3.07 6.43
C LEU A 27 -5.24 2.48 5.56
N SER A 28 -5.70 1.29 5.91
CA SER A 28 -7.02 0.81 5.49
C SER A 28 -8.11 1.83 5.90
N PRO A 29 -9.25 1.92 5.18
CA PRO A 29 -10.33 2.84 5.53
C PRO A 29 -10.92 2.61 6.92
N SER A 30 -10.93 1.37 7.40
CA SER A 30 -11.31 1.02 8.78
C SER A 30 -10.27 1.47 9.82
N ARG A 31 -9.07 1.86 9.39
CA ARG A 31 -7.90 2.21 10.21
C ARG A 31 -7.43 1.08 11.13
N ASN A 32 -7.89 -0.15 10.89
CA ASN A 32 -7.44 -1.33 11.64
C ASN A 32 -6.09 -1.83 11.14
N ILE A 33 -5.84 -1.72 9.84
CA ILE A 33 -4.60 -2.16 9.17
C ILE A 33 -3.83 -0.93 8.71
N SER A 34 -2.53 -0.93 8.98
CA SER A 34 -1.57 0.01 8.44
C SER A 34 -0.51 -0.74 7.65
N CYS A 35 -0.07 -0.15 6.55
CA CYS A 35 0.96 -0.72 5.69
C CYS A 35 2.01 0.32 5.33
N GLU A 36 3.23 -0.17 5.15
CA GLU A 36 4.41 0.55 4.75
C GLU A 36 5.13 -0.26 3.67
N ILE A 37 5.62 0.40 2.64
CA ILE A 37 6.43 -0.20 1.58
C ILE A 37 7.70 0.63 1.46
N ASP A 38 8.82 0.00 1.72
CA ASP A 38 10.15 0.57 1.50
C ASP A 38 10.77 -0.07 0.27
N TYR A 39 11.30 0.76 -0.63
CA TYR A 39 11.98 0.32 -1.83
C TYR A 39 13.17 1.23 -2.15
N GLN A 40 14.37 0.68 -2.24
CA GLN A 40 15.62 1.40 -2.49
C GLN A 40 15.88 2.55 -1.50
N ARG A 41 15.46 2.34 -0.25
CA ARG A 41 15.64 3.31 0.84
C ARG A 41 17.00 3.07 1.50
N ARG A 42 17.83 4.11 1.55
CA ARG A 42 19.20 3.99 2.04
C ARG A 42 19.23 3.52 3.50
N GLY A 43 19.75 2.30 3.73
CA GLY A 43 19.87 1.72 5.06
C GLY A 43 18.60 1.05 5.58
N ILE A 44 17.57 0.91 4.74
CA ILE A 44 16.32 0.20 5.05
C ILE A 44 16.16 -0.92 4.02
N PRO A 45 15.78 -2.15 4.43
CA PRO A 45 15.50 -3.24 3.50
C PRO A 45 14.35 -2.92 2.53
N ASP A 46 14.37 -3.56 1.36
CA ASP A 46 13.24 -3.54 0.44
C ASP A 46 12.17 -4.50 0.96
N GLU A 47 11.07 -3.96 1.49
CA GLU A 47 10.01 -4.77 2.08
C GLU A 47 8.63 -4.10 2.03
N ALA A 48 7.59 -4.92 2.07
CA ALA A 48 6.23 -4.52 2.39
C ALA A 48 5.90 -5.01 3.81
N PHE A 49 5.64 -4.07 4.72
CA PHE A 49 5.26 -4.31 6.10
C PHE A 49 3.81 -3.92 6.32
N CYS A 50 3.02 -4.77 6.95
CA CYS A 50 1.68 -4.42 7.41
C CYS A 50 1.43 -4.96 8.81
N PHE A 51 0.67 -4.22 9.61
CA PHE A 51 0.16 -4.70 10.90
C PHE A 51 -1.32 -4.41 11.06
N SER A 52 -2.02 -5.23 11.84
CA SER A 52 -3.38 -4.95 12.30
C SER A 52 -3.43 -4.72 13.80
N ILE A 53 -4.26 -3.76 14.20
CA ILE A 53 -4.47 -3.40 15.61
C ILE A 53 -5.34 -4.45 16.30
N SER A 54 -6.38 -4.95 15.63
CA SER A 54 -7.30 -5.95 16.17
C SER A 54 -7.61 -7.04 15.12
N PRO A 55 -7.20 -8.31 15.34
CA PRO A 55 -6.28 -8.74 16.40
C PRO A 55 -4.85 -8.20 16.16
N PRO A 56 -4.01 -8.04 17.20
CA PRO A 56 -2.61 -7.64 17.05
C PRO A 56 -1.81 -8.69 16.27
N GLN A 57 -1.35 -8.33 15.08
CA GLN A 57 -0.48 -9.16 14.25
C GLN A 57 0.26 -8.29 13.23
N SER A 58 1.38 -8.77 12.71
CA SER A 58 2.09 -8.12 11.61
C SER A 58 2.73 -9.12 10.67
N VAL A 59 3.02 -8.64 9.47
CA VAL A 59 3.67 -9.39 8.41
C VAL A 59 4.60 -8.49 7.64
N THR A 60 5.79 -9.00 7.36
CA THR A 60 6.77 -8.40 6.46
C THR A 60 6.94 -9.33 5.27
N MET A 61 7.08 -8.76 4.08
CA MET A 61 7.41 -9.48 2.86
C MET A 61 8.60 -8.83 2.16
N ASP A 62 9.63 -9.61 1.87
CA ASP A 62 10.78 -9.15 1.08
C ASP A 62 10.50 -9.17 -0.43
N ALA A 63 11.42 -8.62 -1.23
CA ALA A 63 11.32 -8.59 -2.69
C ALA A 63 11.30 -9.99 -3.36
N ALA A 64 11.69 -11.05 -2.64
CA ALA A 64 11.59 -12.44 -3.11
C ALA A 64 10.24 -13.10 -2.75
N GLY A 65 9.37 -12.40 -2.02
CA GLY A 65 8.08 -12.89 -1.54
C GLY A 65 8.18 -13.81 -0.32
N VAL A 66 9.28 -13.72 0.45
CA VAL A 66 9.42 -14.45 1.72
C VAL A 66 8.69 -13.68 2.82
N LEU A 67 7.83 -14.38 3.56
CA LEU A 67 7.01 -13.80 4.61
C LEU A 67 7.61 -14.03 6.00
N SER A 68 7.71 -12.97 6.79
CA SER A 68 7.92 -13.04 8.24
C SER A 68 6.65 -12.59 8.95
N ARG A 69 6.18 -13.37 9.93
CA ARG A 69 4.90 -13.13 10.61
C ARG A 69 5.10 -13.00 12.11
N CYS A 70 4.32 -12.12 12.72
CA CYS A 70 4.30 -11.89 14.16
C CYS A 70 2.84 -11.84 14.63
N SER A 71 2.57 -12.39 15.82
CA SER A 71 1.25 -12.29 16.46
C SER A 71 1.37 -11.86 17.92
N GLY A 72 0.40 -11.08 18.39
CA GLY A 72 0.39 -10.50 19.73
C GLY A 72 0.78 -9.02 19.76
N GLU A 73 0.66 -8.41 20.93
CA GLU A 73 0.83 -6.95 21.12
C GLU A 73 2.24 -6.45 20.77
N GLY A 74 3.26 -7.30 20.93
CA GLY A 74 4.65 -6.99 20.58
C GLY A 74 4.92 -6.81 19.08
N CYS A 75 3.91 -7.06 18.24
CA CYS A 75 3.99 -6.97 16.78
C CYS A 75 3.44 -5.65 16.22
N LEU A 76 2.86 -4.80 17.08
CA LEU A 76 2.31 -3.52 16.68
C LEU A 76 3.42 -2.52 16.37
N ALA A 77 3.14 -1.64 15.42
CA ALA A 77 3.99 -0.50 15.07
C ALA A 77 3.16 0.79 15.09
N ASN A 78 3.83 1.92 14.94
CA ASN A 78 3.18 3.22 14.85
C ASN A 78 3.32 3.74 13.42
N PRO A 79 2.22 4.06 12.73
CA PRO A 79 2.30 4.70 11.44
C PRO A 79 2.75 6.17 11.61
N PRO A 80 3.39 6.77 10.60
CA PRO A 80 3.70 8.19 10.62
C PRO A 80 2.47 9.06 10.87
N GLU A 81 2.67 10.23 11.48
CA GLU A 81 1.61 11.21 11.63
C GLU A 81 1.08 11.64 10.25
N GLY A 82 -0.24 11.77 10.13
CA GLY A 82 -0.87 12.15 8.87
C GLY A 82 -0.90 11.06 7.80
N THR A 83 -0.56 9.80 8.11
CA THR A 83 -0.66 8.67 7.17
C THR A 83 -2.03 8.65 6.48
N PRO A 84 -2.08 8.74 5.14
CA PRO A 84 -3.33 8.81 4.41
C PRO A 84 -4.06 7.46 4.43
N SER A 85 -5.37 7.49 4.19
CA SER A 85 -6.13 6.25 3.97
C SER A 85 -6.18 5.89 2.49
N LEU A 86 -5.89 4.63 2.16
CA LEU A 86 -6.07 4.08 0.82
C LEU A 86 -7.51 3.55 0.70
N GLY A 87 -8.32 4.16 -0.16
CA GLY A 87 -9.71 3.73 -0.36
C GLY A 87 -9.82 2.27 -0.82
N TYR A 88 -10.92 1.59 -0.44
CA TYR A 88 -11.16 0.21 -0.87
C TYR A 88 -11.18 0.08 -2.39
N GLY A 89 -10.60 -1.01 -2.90
CA GLY A 89 -10.42 -1.28 -4.32
C GLY A 89 -9.21 -0.58 -4.94
N ASN A 90 -8.55 0.33 -4.22
CA ASN A 90 -7.34 0.99 -4.70
C ASN A 90 -6.07 0.23 -4.30
N THR A 91 -5.02 0.48 -5.06
CA THR A 91 -3.70 -0.11 -4.90
C THR A 91 -2.67 0.98 -4.69
N ALA A 92 -1.75 0.74 -3.76
CA ALA A 92 -0.54 1.52 -3.58
C ALA A 92 0.68 0.59 -3.73
N GLY A 93 1.79 1.11 -4.20
CA GLY A 93 2.96 0.27 -4.49
C GLY A 93 4.24 1.09 -4.66
N ALA A 94 5.36 0.45 -4.40
CA ALA A 94 6.70 0.95 -4.66
C ALA A 94 7.58 -0.23 -5.12
N GLY A 95 8.36 -0.01 -6.18
CA GLY A 95 9.21 -1.07 -6.76
C GLY A 95 8.41 -2.33 -7.17
N PRO A 96 8.83 -3.54 -6.75
CA PRO A 96 8.13 -4.78 -7.07
C PRO A 96 6.88 -5.03 -6.21
N PHE A 97 6.62 -4.19 -5.20
CA PHE A 97 5.55 -4.40 -4.24
C PHE A 97 4.26 -3.69 -4.68
N SER A 98 3.14 -4.39 -4.53
CA SER A 98 1.81 -3.88 -4.81
C SER A 98 0.87 -4.31 -3.70
N CYS A 99 0.28 -3.36 -2.99
CA CYS A 99 -0.67 -3.58 -1.91
C CYS A 99 -2.03 -2.99 -2.25
N ARG A 100 -3.05 -3.84 -2.25
CA ARG A 100 -4.44 -3.47 -2.52
C ARG A 100 -5.23 -3.44 -1.23
N SER A 101 -5.95 -2.36 -0.97
CA SER A 101 -6.90 -2.28 0.14
C SER A 101 -8.26 -2.81 -0.28
N GLU A 102 -8.82 -3.73 0.51
CA GLU A 102 -10.11 -4.37 0.27
C GLU A 102 -10.96 -4.34 1.54
N THR A 103 -12.27 -4.56 1.41
CA THR A 103 -13.19 -4.59 2.55
C THR A 103 -12.82 -5.67 3.56
N ASP A 104 -12.26 -6.78 3.07
CA ASP A 104 -11.95 -7.97 3.86
C ASP A 104 -10.48 -8.01 4.31
N GLY A 105 -9.67 -7.00 3.97
CA GLY A 105 -8.26 -6.94 4.38
C GLY A 105 -7.38 -6.12 3.44
N VAL A 106 -6.06 -6.28 3.59
CA VAL A 106 -5.08 -5.75 2.65
C VAL A 106 -4.30 -6.91 2.05
N THR A 107 -4.22 -6.94 0.72
CA THR A 107 -3.48 -7.95 -0.03
C THR A 107 -2.24 -7.31 -0.64
N CYS A 108 -1.05 -7.77 -0.25
CA CYS A 108 0.22 -7.32 -0.79
C CYS A 108 0.90 -8.44 -1.58
N THR A 109 1.39 -8.13 -2.77
CA THR A 109 2.08 -9.07 -3.65
C THR A 109 3.36 -8.45 -4.21
N VAL A 110 4.36 -9.29 -4.46
CA VAL A 110 5.50 -8.96 -5.30
C VAL A 110 5.21 -9.34 -6.76
N THR A 111 5.94 -8.76 -7.72
CA THR A 111 5.80 -9.04 -9.17
C THR A 111 5.90 -10.53 -9.53
N SER A 112 6.51 -11.37 -8.69
CA SER A 112 6.55 -12.83 -8.88
C SER A 112 5.20 -13.53 -8.62
N GLY A 113 4.20 -12.81 -8.11
CA GLY A 113 2.87 -13.32 -7.77
C GLY A 113 2.75 -13.82 -6.33
N ARG A 114 3.86 -13.91 -5.60
CA ARG A 114 3.88 -14.27 -4.17
C ARG A 114 3.43 -13.08 -3.33
N GLY A 115 2.81 -13.36 -2.19
CA GLY A 115 2.16 -12.32 -1.39
C GLY A 115 1.61 -12.77 -0.07
N PHE A 116 0.90 -11.85 0.56
CA PHE A 116 0.08 -12.12 1.73
C PHE A 116 -1.23 -11.33 1.68
N THR A 117 -2.23 -11.82 2.38
CA THR A 117 -3.40 -11.05 2.79
C THR A 117 -3.41 -10.95 4.31
N ILE A 118 -3.56 -9.74 4.85
CA ILE A 118 -3.76 -9.47 6.27
C ILE A 118 -5.19 -8.97 6.50
N SER A 119 -5.86 -9.55 7.48
CA SER A 119 -7.26 -9.27 7.80
C SER A 119 -7.57 -9.51 9.28
N ASN A 120 -8.79 -9.22 9.70
CA ASN A 120 -9.30 -9.60 11.02
C ASN A 120 -9.32 -11.12 11.25
N ALA A 121 -9.34 -11.94 10.19
CA ALA A 121 -9.29 -13.40 10.29
C ALA A 121 -7.87 -13.94 10.44
N GLY A 122 -6.84 -13.12 10.19
CA GLY A 122 -5.44 -13.52 10.25
C GLY A 122 -4.64 -13.09 9.03
N ILE A 123 -3.40 -13.58 8.95
CA ILE A 123 -2.54 -13.46 7.77
C ILE A 123 -2.59 -14.76 6.98
N THR A 124 -2.78 -14.69 5.67
CA THR A 124 -2.71 -15.83 4.73
C THR A 124 -1.67 -15.55 3.65
N ALA A 125 -1.03 -16.60 3.13
CA ALA A 125 -0.09 -16.46 2.01
C ALA A 125 -0.86 -16.47 0.69
N VAL A 126 -0.32 -15.78 -0.31
CA VAL A 126 -0.83 -15.72 -1.68
C VAL A 126 0.29 -16.18 -2.62
N GLY A 127 -0.05 -16.99 -3.63
CA GLY A 127 0.91 -17.46 -4.66
C GLY A 127 1.57 -18.78 -4.31
#